data_AF-A0A059LF95-F1
#
_entry.id   AF-A0A059LF95-F1
#
_cell.length_a   1.000
_cell.length_b   1.000
_cell.length_c   1.000
_cell.angle_alpha   90.00
_cell.angle_beta   90.00
_cell.angle_gamma   90.00
#
_symmetry.space_group_name_H-M   'P 1'
#
loop_
_entity.id
_entity.type
_entity.pdbx_description
1 polymer ?
#
loop_
_entity_poly.entity_id
_entity_poly.type
_entity_poly.pdbx_seq_one_letter_code
_entity_poly.pdbx_strand_id
1 'polypeptide(L)'
;VLNAADYPYTGYAYEIDRNGEILISVYVGQRLVGFVPKDSAGKFSAFANGSSYVVVVPPLPPQPPLPDNVEVGIVYKGSVVASAADGMVPAIVDGPNGPISLGNVDAADYPYTGTSYEIERDGQILVSVYVGTRLVGFVPKTSVADYSAFADGRTYDIAALPMPAPPPLPADASVGIVFEGKIIASTEGAAVPLIANGPDGPISLGTVNSDDYPYTGSAYQIEQNGQILVSVYVGERLVGFVPMANAGAFSAYADGFSYVVTVPPVPPSPPAPPGSSVSLVYGGKVIASTDGDSVPVIVNGPSGPTSVGRLDASDYPWTGYSHQIERDGQVLVSVYVGERLVGFVPASDADEYSAYADGKTYDVVVPPASPTPPLPPTSTVGVVFDGKIIASTDGDNVPLVIDGVDGPIFLGTVDAKDYPYTGTSYLMEQNGQILVSMFVDGRLVGFVPLEQAGQYSAFADGHSYNAEELPAPPSPPLPADATVDLVVGGKVVGSASGDGVPVIISGPNGPISVGTLDAKDYPYTGTAYQIVRNGQLLVSVYVGDRLVGFVPQTSVDAYSAYSGG
;
A
#
# COMPACT_ATOMS: atom_id res chain seq x y z
N VAL A 1 -11.31 15.19 -50.20
CA VAL A 1 -12.66 14.61 -50.37
C VAL A 1 -12.48 13.21 -50.92
N LEU A 2 -13.09 12.19 -50.30
CA LEU A 2 -13.08 10.81 -50.78
C LEU A 2 -14.34 10.56 -51.61
N ASN A 3 -14.24 9.74 -52.66
CA ASN A 3 -15.42 9.33 -53.42
C ASN A 3 -16.02 8.08 -52.77
N ALA A 4 -17.30 8.15 -52.39
CA ALA A 4 -17.99 7.02 -51.76
C ALA A 4 -18.08 5.79 -52.69
N ALA A 5 -18.00 5.98 -54.01
CA ALA A 5 -17.99 4.90 -54.98
C ALA A 5 -16.74 3.99 -54.85
N ASP A 6 -15.64 4.51 -54.30
CA ASP A 6 -14.40 3.76 -54.12
C ASP A 6 -14.47 2.81 -52.90
N TYR A 7 -15.51 2.94 -52.07
CA TYR A 7 -15.70 2.21 -50.81
C TYR A 7 -17.12 1.61 -50.72
N PRO A 8 -17.49 0.68 -51.63
CA PRO A 8 -18.81 0.08 -51.64
C PRO A 8 -19.07 -0.73 -50.36
N TYR A 9 -20.32 -0.85 -49.92
CA TYR A 9 -20.62 -1.68 -48.75
C TYR A 9 -20.42 -3.16 -49.07
N THR A 10 -19.45 -3.79 -48.39
CA THR A 10 -19.10 -5.21 -48.57
C THR A 10 -19.46 -6.08 -47.36
N GLY A 11 -20.09 -5.48 -46.33
CA GLY A 11 -20.24 -6.10 -45.01
C GLY A 11 -19.01 -5.96 -44.10
N TYR A 12 -17.93 -5.37 -44.60
CA TYR A 12 -16.71 -5.09 -43.84
C TYR A 12 -16.40 -3.58 -43.81
N ALA A 13 -15.68 -3.15 -42.79
CA ALA A 13 -15.16 -1.79 -42.69
C ALA A 13 -13.90 -1.62 -43.57
N TYR A 14 -13.68 -0.37 -43.99
CA TYR A 14 -12.46 0.07 -44.66
C TYR A 14 -11.65 0.91 -43.69
N GLU A 15 -10.34 0.75 -43.73
CA GLU A 15 -9.41 1.59 -43.00
C GLU A 15 -8.57 2.39 -43.98
N ILE A 16 -8.33 3.65 -43.64
CA ILE A 16 -7.48 4.55 -44.43
C ILE A 16 -6.58 5.33 -43.48
N ASP A 17 -5.35 5.59 -43.92
CA ASP A 17 -4.53 6.62 -43.33
C ASP A 17 -4.85 7.96 -44.00
N ARG A 18 -5.12 8.98 -43.18
CA ARG A 18 -5.23 10.36 -43.65
C ARG A 18 -4.44 11.29 -42.73
N ASN A 19 -3.30 11.77 -43.21
CA ASN A 19 -2.40 12.65 -42.48
C ASN A 19 -1.83 12.03 -41.19
N GLY A 20 -1.58 10.72 -41.19
CA GLY A 20 -1.06 9.99 -40.05
C GLY A 20 -2.13 9.54 -39.05
N GLU A 21 -3.42 9.74 -39.32
CA GLU A 21 -4.52 9.23 -38.50
C GLU A 21 -5.25 8.09 -39.22
N ILE A 22 -5.43 6.96 -38.54
CA ILE A 22 -6.18 5.81 -39.05
C ILE A 22 -7.67 6.05 -38.84
N LEU A 23 -8.37 6.21 -39.95
CA LEU A 23 -9.81 6.39 -39.98
C LEU A 23 -10.50 5.11 -40.42
N ILE A 24 -11.63 4.80 -39.80
CA ILE A 24 -12.48 3.66 -40.12
C ILE A 24 -13.79 4.11 -40.76
N SER A 25 -14.26 3.36 -41.76
CA SER A 25 -15.54 3.66 -42.40
C SER A 25 -16.72 3.39 -41.46
N VAL A 26 -17.66 4.32 -41.44
CA VAL A 26 -18.91 4.24 -40.66
C VAL A 26 -20.13 4.31 -41.56
N TYR A 27 -21.17 3.57 -41.20
CA TYR A 27 -22.36 3.36 -42.02
C TYR A 27 -23.65 3.65 -41.27
N VAL A 28 -24.67 4.10 -42.00
CA VAL A 28 -26.07 4.06 -41.57
C VAL A 28 -26.79 3.07 -42.50
N GLY A 29 -27.23 1.94 -41.96
CA GLY A 29 -27.63 0.80 -42.79
C GLY A 29 -26.44 0.31 -43.64
N GLN A 30 -26.59 0.33 -44.97
CA GLN A 30 -25.53 -0.03 -45.93
C GLN A 30 -24.89 1.19 -46.60
N ARG A 31 -25.26 2.41 -46.18
CA ARG A 31 -24.75 3.64 -46.79
C ARG A 31 -23.54 4.14 -46.03
N LEU A 32 -22.41 4.29 -46.71
CA LEU A 32 -21.23 4.95 -46.17
C LEU A 32 -21.58 6.40 -45.83
N VAL A 33 -21.40 6.80 -44.57
CA VAL A 33 -21.66 8.17 -44.11
C VAL A 33 -20.38 8.94 -43.79
N GLY A 34 -19.24 8.26 -43.64
CA GLY A 34 -17.95 8.91 -43.47
C GLY A 34 -16.85 7.96 -43.04
N PHE A 35 -15.69 8.56 -42.78
CA PHE A 35 -14.55 7.95 -42.12
C PHE A 35 -14.28 8.75 -40.85
N VAL A 36 -14.12 8.06 -39.71
CA VAL A 36 -13.91 8.67 -38.39
C VAL A 36 -12.73 8.01 -37.70
N PRO A 37 -12.12 8.66 -36.69
CA PRO A 37 -11.01 8.06 -35.95
C PRO A 37 -11.44 6.73 -35.34
N LYS A 38 -10.66 5.68 -35.61
CA LYS A 38 -11.00 4.29 -35.25
C LYS A 38 -11.37 4.15 -33.77
N ASP A 39 -10.58 4.75 -32.89
CA ASP A 39 -10.73 4.67 -31.44
C ASP A 39 -11.92 5.50 -30.89
N SER A 40 -12.52 6.35 -31.73
CA SER A 40 -13.66 7.19 -31.35
C SER A 40 -14.92 6.89 -32.16
N ALA A 41 -14.92 5.86 -33.00
CA ALA A 41 -16.02 5.61 -33.94
C ALA A 41 -17.38 5.46 -33.25
N GLY A 42 -17.43 4.85 -32.06
CA GLY A 42 -18.65 4.71 -31.26
C GLY A 42 -19.21 6.01 -30.67
N LYS A 43 -18.46 7.12 -30.73
CA LYS A 43 -18.89 8.44 -30.25
C LYS A 43 -19.56 9.30 -31.32
N PHE A 44 -19.56 8.84 -32.58
CA PHE A 44 -20.15 9.59 -33.68
C PHE A 44 -21.62 9.20 -33.91
N SER A 45 -22.40 10.13 -34.42
CA SER A 45 -23.76 9.91 -34.92
C SER A 45 -23.94 10.66 -36.23
N ALA A 46 -24.75 10.13 -37.14
CA ALA A 46 -25.06 10.80 -38.39
C ALA A 46 -26.36 11.58 -38.26
N PHE A 47 -26.43 12.78 -38.84
CA PHE A 47 -27.65 13.60 -38.83
C PHE A 47 -28.10 13.88 -40.27
N ALA A 48 -29.36 13.56 -40.56
CA ALA A 48 -29.97 13.84 -41.86
C ALA A 48 -31.47 14.13 -41.71
N ASN A 49 -31.97 15.10 -42.47
CA ASN A 49 -33.41 15.44 -42.51
C ASN A 49 -34.05 15.66 -41.14
N GLY A 50 -33.34 16.32 -40.21
CA GLY A 50 -33.88 16.62 -38.88
C GLY A 50 -33.80 15.48 -37.86
N SER A 51 -33.21 14.33 -38.20
CA SER A 51 -33.12 13.15 -37.34
C SER A 51 -31.68 12.67 -37.16
N SER A 52 -31.38 12.14 -35.96
CA SER A 52 -30.11 11.48 -35.65
C SER A 52 -30.19 9.98 -35.89
N TYR A 53 -29.14 9.42 -36.47
CA TYR A 53 -28.99 8.01 -36.79
C TYR A 53 -27.74 7.46 -36.11
N VAL A 54 -27.88 6.26 -35.55
CA VAL A 54 -26.73 5.50 -35.04
C VAL A 54 -25.87 5.09 -36.21
N VAL A 55 -24.57 5.39 -36.12
CA VAL A 55 -23.58 4.87 -37.06
C VAL A 55 -23.07 3.52 -36.58
N VAL A 56 -22.79 2.64 -37.51
CA VAL A 56 -22.27 1.30 -37.24
C VAL A 56 -20.91 1.15 -37.93
N VAL A 57 -19.97 0.52 -37.23
CA VAL A 57 -18.70 0.04 -37.78
C VAL A 57 -18.88 -1.46 -38.07
N PRO A 58 -18.87 -1.89 -39.34
CA PRO A 58 -18.87 -3.31 -39.68
C PRO A 58 -17.59 -3.99 -39.17
N PRO A 59 -17.54 -5.34 -39.08
CA PRO A 59 -16.31 -6.03 -38.75
C PRO A 59 -15.19 -5.72 -39.75
N LEU A 60 -13.94 -5.85 -39.32
CA LEU A 60 -12.80 -5.75 -40.23
C LEU A 60 -12.75 -6.99 -41.14
N PRO A 61 -12.29 -6.85 -42.40
CA PRO A 61 -12.08 -7.99 -43.27
C PRO A 61 -10.99 -8.90 -42.68
N PRO A 62 -11.00 -10.21 -42.99
CA PRO A 62 -9.92 -11.11 -42.60
C PRO A 62 -8.56 -10.55 -43.01
N GLN A 63 -7.58 -10.55 -42.10
CA GLN A 63 -6.23 -10.08 -42.38
C GLN A 63 -5.53 -11.03 -43.38
N PRO A 64 -5.08 -10.54 -44.55
CA PRO A 64 -4.26 -11.30 -45.45
C PRO A 64 -2.82 -11.34 -44.91
N PRO A 65 -1.93 -12.17 -45.46
CA PRO A 65 -0.51 -12.01 -45.19
C PRO A 65 -0.01 -10.62 -45.63
N LEU A 66 0.86 -10.01 -44.83
CA LEU A 66 1.49 -8.73 -45.16
C LEU A 66 2.45 -8.92 -46.36
N PRO A 67 2.31 -8.15 -47.46
CA PRO A 67 3.24 -8.23 -48.58
C PRO A 67 4.67 -7.81 -48.19
N ASP A 68 5.68 -8.42 -48.79
CA ASP A 68 7.09 -8.19 -48.43
C ASP A 68 7.61 -6.81 -48.86
N ASN A 69 6.98 -6.18 -49.86
CA ASN A 69 7.46 -4.96 -50.52
C ASN A 69 6.57 -3.72 -50.31
N VAL A 70 5.59 -3.80 -49.41
CA VAL A 70 4.75 -2.64 -49.07
C VAL A 70 5.38 -1.83 -47.94
N GLU A 71 5.23 -0.50 -47.99
CA GLU A 71 5.49 0.35 -46.84
C GLU A 71 4.55 -0.02 -45.68
N VAL A 72 5.08 -0.07 -44.47
CA VAL A 72 4.33 -0.42 -43.25
C VAL A 72 4.43 0.72 -42.27
N GLY A 73 3.30 1.39 -41.99
CA GLY A 73 3.22 2.36 -40.91
C GLY A 73 3.13 1.65 -39.55
N ILE A 74 3.99 2.00 -38.61
CA ILE A 74 3.80 1.65 -37.20
C ILE A 74 2.83 2.65 -36.59
N VAL A 75 1.76 2.12 -36.01
CA VAL A 75 0.64 2.88 -35.45
C VAL A 75 0.66 2.80 -33.94
N TYR A 76 0.54 3.94 -33.26
CA TYR A 76 0.34 4.03 -31.82
C TYR A 76 -0.95 4.82 -31.56
N LYS A 77 -1.89 4.22 -30.82
CA LYS A 77 -3.19 4.84 -30.46
C LYS A 77 -3.90 5.51 -31.64
N GLY A 78 -4.01 4.77 -32.75
CA GLY A 78 -4.71 5.22 -33.96
C GLY A 78 -3.92 6.13 -34.88
N SER A 79 -2.68 6.52 -34.54
CA SER A 79 -1.85 7.39 -35.38
C SER A 79 -0.58 6.70 -35.86
N VAL A 80 -0.23 6.85 -37.14
CA VAL A 80 1.06 6.40 -37.70
C VAL A 80 2.17 7.28 -37.13
N VAL A 81 3.09 6.66 -36.39
CA VAL A 81 4.22 7.35 -35.72
C VAL A 81 5.55 7.17 -36.46
N ALA A 82 5.68 6.13 -37.29
CA ALA A 82 6.83 5.90 -38.15
C ALA A 82 6.47 4.91 -39.27
N SER A 83 7.32 4.77 -40.30
CA SER A 83 7.11 3.79 -41.38
C SER A 83 8.37 2.95 -41.64
N ALA A 84 8.17 1.68 -41.94
CA ALA A 84 9.16 0.78 -42.51
C ALA A 84 9.02 0.72 -44.04
N ALA A 85 10.09 1.05 -44.76
CA ALA A 85 10.15 1.08 -46.22
C ALA A 85 11.55 0.73 -46.71
N ASP A 86 11.66 0.20 -47.93
CA ASP A 86 12.93 -0.04 -48.62
C ASP A 86 13.99 -0.84 -47.81
N GLY A 87 13.54 -1.83 -47.03
CA GLY A 87 14.42 -2.65 -46.19
C GLY A 87 14.83 -1.99 -44.87
N MET A 88 14.40 -0.76 -44.61
CA MET A 88 14.66 -0.03 -43.37
C MET A 88 13.44 -0.10 -42.45
N VAL A 89 13.67 -0.33 -41.15
CA VAL A 89 12.61 -0.37 -40.13
C VAL A 89 12.84 0.69 -39.06
N PRO A 90 11.79 1.36 -38.55
CA PRO A 90 11.95 2.44 -37.59
C PRO A 90 12.33 1.93 -36.21
N ALA A 91 13.14 2.72 -35.51
CA ALA A 91 13.40 2.57 -34.08
C ALA A 91 12.67 3.69 -33.32
N ILE A 92 11.69 3.29 -32.51
CA ILE A 92 10.76 4.19 -31.83
C ILE A 92 11.04 4.14 -30.34
N VAL A 93 11.22 5.31 -29.71
CA VAL A 93 11.42 5.47 -28.26
C VAL A 93 10.25 6.22 -27.63
N ASP A 94 10.11 6.10 -26.30
CA ASP A 94 9.16 6.93 -25.56
C ASP A 94 9.69 8.36 -25.41
N GLY A 95 8.93 9.33 -25.92
CA GLY A 95 9.20 10.76 -25.77
C GLY A 95 8.24 11.44 -24.79
N PRO A 96 8.51 12.70 -24.40
CA PRO A 96 7.69 13.44 -23.44
C PRO A 96 6.26 13.69 -23.90
N ASN A 97 5.99 13.66 -25.21
CA ASN A 97 4.67 13.89 -25.81
C ASN A 97 4.14 12.65 -26.55
N GLY A 98 4.66 11.46 -26.24
CA GLY A 98 4.37 10.22 -26.95
C GLY A 98 5.56 9.69 -27.74
N PRO A 99 5.35 8.62 -28.54
CA PRO A 99 6.44 7.94 -29.24
C PRO A 99 7.16 8.83 -30.25
N ILE A 100 8.48 8.67 -30.34
CA ILE A 100 9.35 9.40 -31.26
C ILE A 100 10.17 8.40 -32.06
N SER A 101 10.19 8.52 -33.38
CA SER A 101 11.12 7.78 -34.23
C SER A 101 12.49 8.44 -34.22
N LEU A 102 13.53 7.70 -33.81
CA LEU A 102 14.93 8.17 -33.80
C LEU A 102 15.73 7.73 -35.03
N GLY A 103 15.02 7.42 -36.11
CA GLY A 103 15.59 6.95 -37.37
C GLY A 103 15.30 5.47 -37.61
N ASN A 104 15.97 4.93 -38.62
CA ASN A 104 15.74 3.58 -39.09
C ASN A 104 16.99 2.71 -38.95
N VAL A 105 16.77 1.41 -38.84
CA VAL A 105 17.80 0.37 -38.89
C VAL A 105 17.59 -0.53 -40.11
N ASP A 106 18.66 -1.09 -40.63
CA ASP A 106 18.58 -2.03 -41.75
C ASP A 106 17.98 -3.36 -41.26
N ALA A 107 16.87 -3.79 -41.85
CA ALA A 107 16.24 -5.05 -41.48
C ALA A 107 17.11 -6.26 -41.83
N ALA A 108 18.05 -6.12 -42.78
CA ALA A 108 18.98 -7.20 -43.13
C ALA A 108 19.93 -7.56 -41.98
N ASP A 109 20.20 -6.63 -41.06
CA ASP A 109 21.02 -6.87 -39.87
C ASP A 109 20.30 -7.73 -38.81
N TYR A 110 18.97 -7.86 -38.92
CA TYR A 110 18.10 -8.54 -37.95
C TYR A 110 17.22 -9.60 -38.65
N PRO A 111 17.81 -10.66 -39.22
CA PRO A 111 17.09 -11.66 -39.98
C PRO A 111 16.04 -12.39 -39.12
N TYR A 112 14.94 -12.82 -39.72
CA TYR A 112 13.94 -13.59 -38.97
C TYR A 112 14.50 -14.95 -38.52
N THR A 113 14.60 -15.14 -37.21
CA THR A 113 15.10 -16.36 -36.57
C THR A 113 14.06 -17.09 -35.72
N GLY A 114 12.84 -16.55 -35.66
CA GLY A 114 11.79 -17.03 -34.75
C GLY A 114 11.92 -16.46 -33.33
N THR A 115 12.88 -15.58 -33.08
CA THR A 115 13.09 -14.86 -31.82
C THR A 115 13.24 -13.37 -32.05
N SER A 116 13.00 -12.55 -31.02
CA SER A 116 13.20 -11.10 -31.10
C SER A 116 14.66 -10.69 -30.87
N TYR A 117 14.99 -9.49 -31.35
CA TYR A 117 16.22 -8.75 -31.10
C TYR A 117 15.94 -7.57 -30.17
N GLU A 118 16.95 -7.20 -29.39
CA GLU A 118 16.94 -5.94 -28.62
C GLU A 118 18.01 -4.99 -29.15
N ILE A 119 17.70 -3.70 -29.12
CA ILE A 119 18.65 -2.62 -29.42
C ILE A 119 18.51 -1.52 -28.37
N GLU A 120 19.57 -0.75 -28.19
CA GLU A 120 19.54 0.46 -27.37
C GLU A 120 19.50 1.71 -28.25
N ARG A 121 18.59 2.62 -27.94
CA ARG A 121 18.46 3.93 -28.58
C ARG A 121 18.09 4.96 -27.54
N ASP A 122 18.89 6.02 -27.43
CA ASP A 122 18.67 7.12 -26.49
C ASP A 122 18.47 6.64 -25.05
N GLY A 123 19.26 5.63 -24.63
CA GLY A 123 19.18 5.00 -23.32
C GLY A 123 17.96 4.11 -23.11
N GLN A 124 17.12 3.85 -24.11
CA GLN A 124 15.97 2.96 -24.03
C GLN A 124 16.24 1.62 -24.73
N ILE A 125 15.82 0.52 -24.10
CA ILE A 125 15.88 -0.82 -24.67
C ILE A 125 14.61 -1.06 -25.49
N LEU A 126 14.80 -1.23 -26.79
CA LEU A 126 13.74 -1.47 -27.75
C LEU A 126 13.77 -2.94 -28.17
N VAL A 127 12.60 -3.52 -28.42
CA VAL A 127 12.44 -4.88 -28.90
C VAL A 127 11.93 -4.86 -30.35
N SER A 128 12.47 -5.76 -31.17
CA SER A 128 12.01 -5.98 -32.53
C SER A 128 10.56 -6.49 -32.54
N VAL A 129 9.74 -5.92 -33.41
CA VAL A 129 8.33 -6.31 -33.59
C VAL A 129 8.05 -6.76 -35.02
N TYR A 130 7.19 -7.78 -35.14
CA TYR A 130 6.94 -8.48 -36.38
C TYR A 130 5.47 -8.50 -36.75
N VAL A 131 5.18 -8.51 -38.05
CA VAL A 131 3.90 -8.95 -38.61
C VAL A 131 4.16 -10.25 -39.35
N GLY A 132 3.66 -11.37 -38.81
CA GLY A 132 4.04 -12.70 -39.29
C GLY A 132 5.55 -12.92 -39.12
N THR A 133 6.28 -13.03 -40.24
CA THR A 133 7.75 -13.20 -40.26
C THR A 133 8.50 -11.92 -40.64
N ARG A 134 7.79 -10.86 -41.01
CA ARG A 134 8.41 -9.61 -41.47
C ARG A 134 8.69 -8.70 -40.28
N LEU A 135 9.94 -8.29 -40.13
CA LEU A 135 10.33 -7.26 -39.18
C LEU A 135 9.75 -5.92 -39.62
N VAL A 136 9.04 -5.23 -38.74
CA VAL A 136 8.36 -3.96 -39.06
C VAL A 136 8.83 -2.78 -38.22
N GLY A 137 9.58 -3.01 -37.14
CA GLY A 137 10.12 -1.93 -36.30
C GLY A 137 10.79 -2.42 -35.03
N PHE A 138 11.31 -1.47 -34.27
CA PHE A 138 11.75 -1.61 -32.88
C PHE A 138 10.97 -0.63 -32.02
N VAL A 139 10.35 -1.11 -30.95
CA VAL A 139 9.52 -0.29 -30.03
C VAL A 139 9.87 -0.61 -28.57
N PRO A 140 9.50 0.24 -27.59
CA PRO A 140 9.75 -0.03 -26.18
C PRO A 140 9.07 -1.32 -25.76
N LYS A 141 9.82 -2.23 -25.11
CA LYS A 141 9.36 -3.58 -24.76
C LYS A 141 8.11 -3.59 -23.89
N THR A 142 8.00 -2.61 -22.99
CA THR A 142 6.87 -2.41 -22.07
C THR A 142 5.60 -1.96 -22.77
N SER A 143 5.71 -1.40 -23.98
CA SER A 143 4.62 -0.73 -24.68
C SER A 143 4.19 -1.42 -25.97
N VAL A 144 4.76 -2.59 -26.32
CA VAL A 144 4.48 -3.32 -27.58
C VAL A 144 2.98 -3.48 -27.85
N ALA A 145 2.20 -3.76 -26.80
CA ALA A 145 0.75 -3.96 -26.91
C ALA A 145 -0.03 -2.72 -27.37
N ASP A 146 0.53 -1.52 -27.22
CA ASP A 146 -0.09 -0.26 -27.65
C ASP A 146 0.19 0.07 -29.12
N TYR A 147 1.05 -0.71 -29.77
CA TYR A 147 1.40 -0.54 -31.17
C TYR A 147 0.70 -1.56 -32.06
N SER A 148 0.46 -1.15 -33.30
CA SER A 148 0.02 -2.01 -34.40
C SER A 148 0.75 -1.60 -35.69
N ALA A 149 0.54 -2.33 -36.77
CA ALA A 149 1.06 -1.99 -38.09
C ALA A 149 -0.09 -1.66 -39.04
N PHE A 150 0.12 -0.77 -40.00
CA PHE A 150 -0.85 -0.39 -41.02
C PHE A 150 -0.21 -0.44 -42.40
N ALA A 151 -0.82 -1.20 -43.31
CA ALA A 151 -0.39 -1.30 -44.70
C ALA A 151 -1.57 -1.62 -45.60
N ASP A 152 -1.59 -1.06 -46.82
CA ASP A 152 -2.61 -1.29 -47.85
C ASP A 152 -4.07 -1.21 -47.34
N GLY A 153 -4.36 -0.23 -46.47
CA GLY A 153 -5.72 -0.02 -45.94
C GLY A 153 -6.16 -1.04 -44.89
N ARG A 154 -5.21 -1.69 -44.20
CA ARG A 154 -5.47 -2.67 -43.14
C ARG A 154 -4.54 -2.48 -41.95
N THR A 155 -5.09 -2.57 -40.75
CA THR A 155 -4.33 -2.74 -39.51
C THR A 155 -3.98 -4.21 -39.29
N TYR A 156 -2.73 -4.46 -38.91
CA TYR A 156 -2.16 -5.75 -38.54
C TYR A 156 -1.72 -5.70 -37.09
N ASP A 157 -1.94 -6.79 -36.37
CA ASP A 157 -1.36 -6.97 -35.04
C ASP A 157 0.14 -7.19 -35.20
N ILE A 158 0.91 -6.59 -34.30
CA ILE A 158 2.35 -6.82 -34.20
C ILE A 158 2.65 -7.71 -33.01
N ALA A 159 3.73 -8.46 -33.10
CA ALA A 159 4.20 -9.30 -32.00
C ALA A 159 5.69 -9.06 -31.74
N ALA A 160 6.04 -8.93 -30.47
CA ALA A 160 7.39 -9.27 -30.02
C ALA A 160 7.44 -10.78 -29.81
N LEU A 161 8.44 -11.42 -30.40
CA LEU A 161 8.68 -12.86 -30.25
C LEU A 161 9.40 -13.14 -28.94
N PRO A 162 9.48 -14.40 -28.49
CA PRO A 162 10.33 -14.77 -27.37
C PRO A 162 11.77 -14.31 -27.61
N MET A 163 12.42 -13.80 -26.56
CA MET A 163 13.84 -13.46 -26.62
C MET A 163 14.69 -14.73 -26.64
N PRO A 164 15.80 -14.77 -27.41
CA PRO A 164 16.77 -15.84 -27.29
C PRO A 164 17.39 -15.82 -25.88
N ALA A 165 17.88 -16.98 -25.42
CA ALA A 165 18.66 -17.01 -24.20
C ALA A 165 19.93 -16.16 -24.37
N PRO A 166 20.25 -15.27 -23.42
CA PRO A 166 21.43 -14.43 -23.53
C PRO A 166 22.70 -15.30 -23.49
N PRO A 167 23.73 -14.98 -24.30
CA PRO A 167 25.04 -15.63 -24.20
C PRO A 167 25.70 -15.30 -22.84
N PRO A 168 26.78 -16.00 -22.44
CA PRO A 168 27.57 -15.56 -21.30
C PRO A 168 28.09 -14.12 -21.51
N LEU A 169 27.96 -13.29 -20.48
CA LEU A 169 28.39 -11.89 -20.53
C LEU A 169 29.92 -11.81 -20.76
N PRO A 170 30.40 -11.09 -21.79
CA PRO A 170 31.83 -10.89 -21.99
C PRO A 170 32.48 -10.14 -20.81
N ALA A 171 33.74 -10.47 -20.52
CA ALA A 171 34.44 -9.90 -19.36
C ALA A 171 34.68 -8.39 -19.49
N ASP A 172 34.83 -7.89 -20.71
CA ASP A 172 35.13 -6.50 -21.06
C ASP A 172 33.91 -5.72 -21.58
N ALA A 173 32.73 -6.36 -21.71
CA ALA A 173 31.52 -5.70 -22.17
C ALA A 173 31.14 -4.52 -21.28
N SER A 174 30.70 -3.40 -21.86
CA SER A 174 30.03 -2.35 -21.10
C SER A 174 28.62 -2.81 -20.76
N VAL A 175 28.26 -2.80 -19.47
CA VAL A 175 26.97 -3.26 -18.98
C VAL A 175 26.16 -2.09 -18.49
N GLY A 176 25.01 -1.83 -19.12
CA GLY A 176 24.02 -0.88 -18.65
C GLY A 176 23.13 -1.49 -17.59
N ILE A 177 22.96 -0.83 -16.45
CA ILE A 177 21.92 -1.14 -15.47
C ILE A 177 20.61 -0.53 -15.94
N VAL A 178 19.60 -1.37 -16.10
CA VAL A 178 18.31 -1.03 -16.68
C VAL A 178 17.23 -1.03 -15.61
N PHE A 179 16.41 0.02 -15.61
CA PHE A 179 15.18 0.11 -14.83
C PHE A 179 14.04 0.51 -15.77
N GLU A 180 12.93 -0.24 -15.75
CA GLU A 180 11.76 0.00 -16.61
C GLU A 180 12.09 0.20 -18.10
N GLY A 181 13.06 -0.57 -18.62
CA GLY A 181 13.49 -0.51 -20.02
C GLY A 181 14.43 0.65 -20.36
N LYS A 182 14.88 1.43 -19.36
CA LYS A 182 15.85 2.52 -19.53
C LYS A 182 17.18 2.20 -18.86
N ILE A 183 18.29 2.40 -19.56
CA ILE A 183 19.63 2.37 -18.97
C ILE A 183 19.80 3.60 -18.09
N ILE A 184 20.03 3.38 -16.80
CA ILE A 184 20.23 4.43 -15.79
C ILE A 184 21.71 4.83 -15.70
N ALA A 185 22.61 3.84 -15.78
CA ALA A 185 24.05 4.01 -15.82
C ALA A 185 24.71 2.76 -16.40
N SER A 186 25.96 2.87 -16.83
CA SER A 186 26.72 1.74 -17.36
C SER A 186 28.07 1.58 -16.65
N THR A 187 28.60 0.37 -16.69
CA THR A 187 29.98 0.10 -16.28
C THR A 187 30.97 0.64 -17.29
N GLU A 188 32.10 1.17 -16.81
CA GLU A 188 33.23 1.60 -17.63
C GLU A 188 34.52 0.92 -17.13
N GLY A 189 34.92 -0.16 -17.80
CA GLY A 189 36.03 -0.99 -17.34
C GLY A 189 35.75 -1.57 -15.94
N ALA A 190 36.57 -1.20 -14.96
CA ALA A 190 36.40 -1.61 -13.57
C ALA A 190 35.43 -0.70 -12.78
N ALA A 191 35.01 0.44 -13.34
CA ALA A 191 34.08 1.35 -12.69
C ALA A 191 32.65 0.81 -12.76
N VAL A 192 32.05 0.58 -11.59
CA VAL A 192 30.72 0.03 -11.39
C VAL A 192 29.77 1.10 -10.86
N PRO A 193 28.58 1.28 -11.46
CA PRO A 193 27.65 2.34 -11.05
C PRO A 193 27.01 2.11 -9.68
N LEU A 194 26.79 3.22 -8.97
CA LEU A 194 25.99 3.30 -7.76
C LEU A 194 24.63 3.91 -8.11
N ILE A 195 23.54 3.19 -7.87
CA ILE A 195 22.19 3.64 -8.17
C ILE A 195 21.40 3.81 -6.87
N ALA A 196 20.76 4.96 -6.71
CA ALA A 196 19.88 5.25 -5.57
C ALA A 196 18.47 5.65 -6.03
N ASN A 197 17.47 5.55 -5.16
CA ASN A 197 16.14 6.07 -5.46
C ASN A 197 16.17 7.60 -5.42
N GLY A 198 15.77 8.24 -6.53
CA GLY A 198 15.49 9.67 -6.63
C GLY A 198 13.98 9.97 -6.61
N PRO A 199 13.58 11.25 -6.66
CA PRO A 199 12.18 11.66 -6.65
C PRO A 199 11.40 11.22 -7.90
N ASP A 200 12.06 11.18 -9.06
CA ASP A 200 11.47 10.83 -10.36
C ASP A 200 11.89 9.43 -10.86
N GLY A 201 12.41 8.59 -9.95
CA GLY A 201 12.94 7.26 -10.26
C GLY A 201 14.43 7.10 -9.91
N PRO A 202 15.04 5.95 -10.25
CA PRO A 202 16.44 5.69 -9.92
C PRO A 202 17.42 6.64 -10.60
N ILE A 203 18.45 7.06 -9.87
CA ILE A 203 19.50 7.96 -10.35
C ILE A 203 20.89 7.36 -10.08
N SER A 204 21.86 7.69 -10.95
CA SER A 204 23.26 7.36 -10.72
C SER A 204 23.91 8.35 -9.74
N LEU A 205 24.59 7.83 -8.71
CA LEU A 205 25.35 8.61 -7.72
C LEU A 205 26.85 8.68 -8.05
N GLY A 206 27.29 8.03 -9.12
CA GLY A 206 28.71 7.87 -9.47
C GLY A 206 29.09 6.41 -9.59
N THR A 207 30.38 6.11 -9.40
CA THR A 207 30.93 4.77 -9.57
C THR A 207 31.89 4.38 -8.43
N VAL A 208 32.07 3.08 -8.25
CA VAL A 208 33.10 2.47 -7.40
C VAL A 208 34.00 1.55 -8.23
N ASN A 209 35.19 1.25 -7.73
CA ASN A 209 36.06 0.27 -8.39
C ASN A 209 35.63 -1.16 -8.02
N SER A 210 35.34 -2.00 -9.01
CA SER A 210 34.99 -3.41 -8.82
C SER A 210 36.09 -4.24 -8.15
N ASP A 211 37.36 -3.84 -8.27
CA ASP A 211 38.47 -4.54 -7.61
C ASP A 211 38.38 -4.48 -6.07
N ASP A 212 37.70 -3.46 -5.53
CA ASP A 212 37.46 -3.32 -4.09
C ASP A 212 36.36 -4.27 -3.58
N TYR A 213 35.61 -4.89 -4.50
CA TYR A 213 34.45 -5.75 -4.25
C TYR A 213 34.53 -7.07 -5.01
N PRO A 214 35.53 -7.93 -4.72
CA PRO A 214 35.71 -9.20 -5.43
C PRO A 214 34.52 -10.13 -5.23
N TYR A 215 34.16 -10.93 -6.23
CA TYR A 215 33.07 -11.89 -6.07
C TYR A 215 33.41 -12.95 -5.01
N THR A 216 32.59 -13.02 -3.96
CA THR A 216 32.75 -13.97 -2.84
C THR A 216 31.58 -14.94 -2.71
N GLY A 217 30.62 -14.90 -3.64
CA GLY A 217 29.34 -15.60 -3.49
C GLY A 217 28.37 -14.94 -2.49
N SER A 218 28.74 -13.80 -1.93
CA SER A 218 27.92 -12.99 -1.03
C SER A 218 27.75 -11.57 -1.57
N ALA A 219 26.64 -10.91 -1.24
CA ALA A 219 26.42 -9.51 -1.61
C ALA A 219 27.20 -8.56 -0.69
N TYR A 220 27.72 -7.48 -1.26
CA TYR A 220 28.22 -6.32 -0.54
C TYR A 220 27.08 -5.32 -0.31
N GLN A 221 27.15 -4.62 0.81
CA GLN A 221 26.26 -3.51 1.13
C GLN A 221 27.09 -2.25 1.36
N ILE A 222 26.55 -1.12 0.92
CA ILE A 222 27.13 0.20 1.13
C ILE A 222 26.02 1.19 1.45
N GLU A 223 26.34 2.23 2.22
CA GLU A 223 25.44 3.35 2.46
C GLU A 223 25.88 4.51 1.59
N GLN A 224 24.93 5.05 0.82
CA GLN A 224 25.14 6.19 -0.07
C GLN A 224 23.92 7.08 -0.04
N ASN A 225 24.13 8.36 0.26
CA ASN A 225 23.07 9.37 0.33
C ASN A 225 21.89 8.94 1.23
N GLY A 226 22.18 8.31 2.38
CA GLY A 226 21.18 7.84 3.33
C GLY A 226 20.39 6.60 2.86
N GLN A 227 20.84 5.89 1.82
CA GLN A 227 20.22 4.66 1.32
C GLN A 227 21.20 3.50 1.39
N ILE A 228 20.70 2.33 1.79
CA ILE A 228 21.48 1.09 1.75
C ILE A 228 21.36 0.49 0.35
N LEU A 229 22.48 0.44 -0.36
CA LEU A 229 22.62 -0.18 -1.66
C LEU A 229 23.22 -1.57 -1.54
N VAL A 230 22.84 -2.47 -2.43
CA VAL A 230 23.32 -3.84 -2.50
C VAL A 230 23.97 -4.12 -3.85
N SER A 231 25.09 -4.84 -3.84
CA SER A 231 25.78 -5.27 -5.05
C SER A 231 24.92 -6.23 -5.87
N VAL A 232 24.83 -6.00 -7.17
CA VAL A 232 24.13 -6.85 -8.15
C VAL A 232 25.10 -7.40 -9.19
N TYR A 233 24.85 -8.64 -9.60
CA TYR A 233 25.75 -9.40 -10.46
C TYR A 233 25.04 -10.01 -11.67
N VAL A 234 25.76 -10.10 -12.78
CA VAL A 234 25.41 -10.98 -13.90
C VAL A 234 26.41 -12.12 -13.92
N GLY A 235 25.95 -13.33 -13.56
CA GLY A 235 26.85 -14.42 -13.22
C GLY A 235 27.69 -14.05 -11.99
N GLU A 236 29.01 -13.98 -12.15
CA GLU A 236 29.95 -13.58 -11.08
C GLU A 236 30.47 -12.15 -11.25
N ARG A 237 30.10 -11.46 -12.33
CA ARG A 237 30.58 -10.11 -12.61
C ARG A 237 29.72 -9.08 -11.89
N LEU A 238 30.35 -8.24 -11.08
CA LEU A 238 29.70 -7.10 -10.43
C LEU A 238 29.32 -6.06 -11.50
N VAL A 239 28.04 -5.71 -11.56
CA VAL A 239 27.51 -4.79 -12.60
C VAL A 239 26.90 -3.51 -12.02
N GLY A 240 26.63 -3.47 -10.71
CA GLY A 240 26.09 -2.28 -10.06
C GLY A 240 25.94 -2.44 -8.55
N PHE A 241 25.68 -1.33 -7.88
CA PHE A 241 25.00 -1.30 -6.59
C PHE A 241 23.65 -0.62 -6.76
N VAL A 242 22.58 -1.25 -6.30
CA VAL A 242 21.20 -0.74 -6.47
C VAL A 242 20.48 -0.72 -5.12
N PRO A 243 19.36 0.02 -4.96
CA PRO A 243 18.64 0.07 -3.70
C PRO A 243 18.18 -1.33 -3.27
N MET A 244 18.55 -1.74 -2.05
CA MET A 244 18.30 -3.11 -1.57
C MET A 244 16.82 -3.50 -1.63
N ALA A 245 15.93 -2.58 -1.27
CA ALA A 245 14.48 -2.81 -1.29
C ALA A 245 13.91 -3.08 -2.70
N ASN A 246 14.57 -2.58 -3.75
CA ASN A 246 14.07 -2.59 -5.13
C ASN A 246 14.98 -3.35 -6.09
N ALA A 247 15.95 -4.13 -5.60
CA ALA A 247 16.96 -4.74 -6.45
C ALA A 247 16.38 -5.64 -7.55
N GLY A 248 15.24 -6.31 -7.28
CA GLY A 248 14.54 -7.17 -8.25
C GLY A 248 13.87 -6.42 -9.42
N ALA A 249 13.74 -5.09 -9.35
CA ALA A 249 13.19 -4.28 -10.44
C ALA A 249 14.25 -3.91 -11.50
N PHE A 250 15.53 -4.15 -11.21
CA PHE A 250 16.61 -3.86 -12.13
C PHE A 250 16.93 -5.05 -13.03
N SER A 251 17.51 -4.76 -14.18
CA SER A 251 18.13 -5.74 -15.07
C SER A 251 19.44 -5.16 -15.62
N ALA A 252 20.17 -5.94 -16.42
CA ALA A 252 21.37 -5.48 -17.10
C ALA A 252 21.19 -5.60 -18.61
N TYR A 253 21.85 -4.75 -19.39
CA TYR A 253 21.87 -4.81 -20.83
C TYR A 253 23.30 -4.67 -21.35
N ALA A 254 23.69 -5.60 -22.24
CA ALA A 254 24.98 -5.56 -22.91
C ALA A 254 24.89 -6.24 -24.27
N ASP A 255 25.53 -5.65 -25.28
CA ASP A 255 25.72 -6.25 -26.61
C ASP A 255 24.44 -6.78 -27.29
N GLY A 256 23.30 -6.11 -27.11
CA GLY A 256 22.03 -6.51 -27.72
C GLY A 256 21.19 -7.50 -26.90
N PHE A 257 21.61 -7.81 -25.67
CA PHE A 257 20.92 -8.75 -24.80
C PHE A 257 20.62 -8.14 -23.43
N SER A 258 19.41 -8.39 -22.95
CA SER A 258 19.06 -8.21 -21.53
C SER A 258 19.46 -9.42 -20.69
N TYR A 259 20.00 -9.13 -19.51
CA TYR A 259 20.45 -10.07 -18.51
C TYR A 259 19.67 -9.86 -17.22
N VAL A 260 19.35 -10.97 -16.55
CA VAL A 260 18.83 -10.91 -15.19
C VAL A 260 19.99 -10.57 -14.26
N VAL A 261 19.81 -9.56 -13.41
CA VAL A 261 20.72 -9.30 -12.31
C VAL A 261 20.34 -10.15 -11.11
N THR A 262 21.35 -10.56 -10.36
CA THR A 262 21.18 -11.38 -9.17
C THR A 262 21.79 -10.68 -7.97
N VAL A 263 21.14 -10.85 -6.83
CA VAL A 263 21.67 -10.44 -5.52
C VAL A 263 22.03 -11.73 -4.79
N PRO A 264 23.33 -12.04 -4.60
CA PRO A 264 23.75 -13.14 -3.76
C PRO A 264 23.27 -12.94 -2.31
N PRO A 265 23.25 -13.99 -1.46
CA PRO A 265 22.88 -13.82 -0.06
C PRO A 265 23.78 -12.78 0.61
N VAL A 266 23.18 -11.97 1.50
CA VAL A 266 23.95 -11.09 2.39
C VAL A 266 24.67 -12.00 3.39
N PRO A 267 25.99 -11.84 3.60
CA PRO A 267 26.73 -12.68 4.52
C PRO A 267 26.21 -12.46 5.95
N PRO A 268 26.21 -13.49 6.82
CA PRO A 268 25.76 -13.34 8.19
C PRO A 268 26.55 -12.23 8.89
N SER A 269 25.83 -11.37 9.58
CA SER A 269 26.41 -10.20 10.24
C SER A 269 27.26 -10.66 11.42
N PRO A 270 28.53 -10.23 11.53
CA PRO A 270 29.34 -10.48 12.72
C PRO A 270 28.73 -9.72 13.92
N PRO A 271 29.24 -9.90 15.15
CA PRO A 271 28.90 -8.98 16.23
C PRO A 271 29.27 -7.54 15.84
N ALA A 272 28.41 -6.57 16.15
CA ALA A 272 28.68 -5.17 15.87
C ALA A 272 29.99 -4.72 16.55
N PRO A 273 30.91 -4.03 15.85
CA PRO A 273 32.14 -3.55 16.45
C PRO A 273 31.87 -2.59 17.63
N PRO A 274 32.60 -2.71 18.75
CA PRO A 274 32.51 -1.74 19.84
C PRO A 274 32.94 -0.35 19.35
N GLY A 275 32.06 0.65 19.47
CA GLY A 275 32.37 2.06 19.20
C GLY A 275 32.25 2.53 17.74
N SER A 276 31.83 1.71 16.78
CA SER A 276 31.51 2.20 15.42
C SER A 276 30.23 3.04 15.41
N SER A 277 30.04 3.98 14.49
CA SER A 277 28.72 4.60 14.35
C SER A 277 27.74 3.58 13.78
N VAL A 278 26.57 3.44 14.39
CA VAL A 278 25.52 2.52 13.93
C VAL A 278 24.34 3.34 13.46
N SER A 279 23.97 3.17 12.20
CA SER A 279 22.79 3.81 11.62
C SER A 279 21.56 2.95 11.84
N LEU A 280 20.47 3.54 12.30
CA LEU A 280 19.16 2.90 12.29
C LEU A 280 18.53 3.07 10.91
N VAL A 281 18.06 1.97 10.34
CA VAL A 281 17.57 1.87 8.97
C VAL A 281 16.10 1.43 8.99
N TYR A 282 15.27 2.10 8.21
CA TYR A 282 13.85 1.76 8.01
C TYR A 282 13.56 1.77 6.51
N GLY A 283 12.99 0.69 5.99
CA GLY A 283 12.69 0.56 4.55
C GLY A 283 13.92 0.76 3.63
N GLY A 284 15.12 0.37 4.09
CA GLY A 284 16.38 0.55 3.36
C GLY A 284 16.96 1.98 3.38
N LYS A 285 16.37 2.91 4.15
CA LYS A 285 16.87 4.27 4.35
C LYS A 285 17.42 4.45 5.75
N VAL A 286 18.54 5.14 5.88
CA VAL A 286 19.06 5.59 7.17
C VAL A 286 18.16 6.70 7.69
N ILE A 287 17.57 6.49 8.87
CA ILE A 287 16.70 7.47 9.53
C ILE A 287 17.47 8.29 10.55
N ALA A 288 18.39 7.66 11.28
CA ALA A 288 19.27 8.29 12.26
C ALA A 288 20.49 7.43 12.53
N SER A 289 21.48 7.94 13.26
CA SER A 289 22.65 7.17 13.68
C SER A 289 23.02 7.39 15.14
N THR A 290 23.55 6.37 15.80
CA THR A 290 24.22 6.46 17.10
C THR A 290 25.72 6.63 16.90
N ASP A 291 26.35 7.44 17.75
CA ASP A 291 27.80 7.62 17.85
C ASP A 291 28.42 6.80 19.00
N GLY A 292 27.61 5.99 19.70
CA GLY A 292 28.03 5.17 20.84
C GLY A 292 27.73 5.81 22.19
N ASP A 293 27.84 7.13 22.29
CA ASP A 293 27.53 7.87 23.53
C ASP A 293 26.07 8.33 23.57
N SER A 294 25.48 8.57 22.40
CA SER A 294 24.09 8.99 22.29
C SER A 294 23.33 8.14 21.28
N VAL A 295 22.07 7.86 21.58
CA VAL A 295 21.18 7.07 20.74
C VAL A 295 19.99 7.89 20.25
N PRO A 296 19.55 7.69 19.00
CA PRO A 296 18.41 8.40 18.46
C PRO A 296 17.09 7.94 19.10
N VAL A 297 16.14 8.87 19.14
CA VAL A 297 14.75 8.63 19.52
C VAL A 297 13.89 8.80 18.27
N ILE A 298 13.23 7.74 17.86
CA ILE A 298 12.40 7.69 16.66
C ILE A 298 10.93 7.59 17.05
N VAL A 299 10.09 8.40 16.42
CA VAL A 299 8.63 8.37 16.58
C VAL A 299 7.97 8.22 15.21
N ASN A 300 6.71 7.78 15.20
CA ASN A 300 5.89 7.76 13.99
C ASN A 300 5.43 9.17 13.64
N GLY A 301 5.91 9.68 12.50
CA GLY A 301 5.49 10.94 11.92
C GLY A 301 4.51 10.76 10.74
N PRO A 302 3.91 11.85 10.23
CA PRO A 302 2.96 11.80 9.12
C PRO A 302 3.51 11.22 7.81
N SER A 303 4.82 11.28 7.62
CA SER A 303 5.52 10.80 6.42
C SER A 303 6.40 9.57 6.71
N GLY A 304 6.14 8.87 7.82
CA GLY A 304 6.93 7.75 8.31
C GLY A 304 7.80 8.10 9.53
N PRO A 305 8.70 7.19 9.92
CA PRO A 305 9.57 7.36 11.08
C PRO A 305 10.44 8.61 11.01
N THR A 306 10.52 9.34 12.12
CA THR A 306 11.35 10.54 12.23
C THR A 306 12.12 10.57 13.54
N SER A 307 13.36 11.06 13.49
CA SER A 307 14.17 11.30 14.69
C SER A 307 13.74 12.61 15.36
N VAL A 308 13.36 12.56 16.63
CA VAL A 308 12.92 13.74 17.41
C VAL A 308 13.91 14.16 18.50
N GLY A 309 14.98 13.40 18.67
CA GLY A 309 16.03 13.76 19.62
C GLY A 309 17.07 12.66 19.79
N ARG A 310 17.94 12.85 20.79
CA ARG A 310 18.95 11.89 21.20
C ARG A 310 18.95 11.76 22.72
N LEU A 311 19.27 10.58 23.21
CA LEU A 311 19.45 10.28 24.63
C LEU A 311 20.87 9.81 24.88
N ASP A 312 21.39 10.06 26.08
CA ASP A 312 22.68 9.51 26.51
C ASP A 312 22.52 7.99 26.71
N ALA A 313 23.37 7.20 26.05
CA ALA A 313 23.31 5.76 26.12
C ALA A 313 23.65 5.23 27.53
N SER A 314 24.43 5.99 28.31
CA SER A 314 24.84 5.62 29.67
C SER A 314 23.69 5.65 30.68
N ASP A 315 22.63 6.41 30.41
CA ASP A 315 21.40 6.42 31.21
C ASP A 315 20.59 5.11 31.05
N TYR A 316 20.87 4.33 29.99
CA TYR A 316 20.12 3.13 29.62
C TYR A 316 21.05 1.91 29.45
N PRO A 317 21.72 1.46 30.52
CA PRO A 317 22.68 0.36 30.44
C PRO A 317 22.01 -0.94 30.01
N TRP A 318 22.80 -1.84 29.40
CA TRP A 318 22.34 -3.19 29.09
C TRP A 318 22.04 -3.98 30.36
N THR A 319 20.78 -4.39 30.53
CA THR A 319 20.29 -5.19 31.67
C THR A 319 19.76 -6.55 31.25
N GLY A 320 19.73 -6.84 29.94
CA GLY A 320 19.01 -7.97 29.36
C GLY A 320 17.51 -7.73 29.14
N TYR A 321 17.00 -6.54 29.50
CA TYR A 321 15.61 -6.13 29.30
C TYR A 321 15.53 -4.86 28.46
N SER A 322 14.39 -4.65 27.79
CA SER A 322 14.11 -3.39 27.09
C SER A 322 13.82 -2.28 28.10
N HIS A 323 14.32 -1.08 27.83
CA HIS A 323 13.88 0.17 28.46
C HIS A 323 12.72 0.76 27.67
N GLN A 324 11.82 1.45 28.36
CA GLN A 324 10.72 2.15 27.72
C GLN A 324 10.73 3.64 28.09
N ILE A 325 10.32 4.47 27.16
CA ILE A 325 10.22 5.92 27.34
C ILE A 325 8.96 6.45 26.67
N GLU A 326 8.51 7.62 27.10
CA GLU A 326 7.51 8.40 26.38
C GLU A 326 8.18 9.58 25.65
N ARG A 327 7.91 9.70 24.34
CA ARG A 327 8.27 10.87 23.54
C ARG A 327 7.16 11.20 22.55
N ASP A 328 6.79 12.48 22.47
CA ASP A 328 5.72 13.00 21.62
C ASP A 328 4.40 12.20 21.72
N GLY A 329 4.03 11.79 22.94
CA GLY A 329 2.82 11.00 23.19
C GLY A 329 2.89 9.55 22.70
N GLN A 330 4.08 9.02 22.39
CA GLN A 330 4.30 7.63 21.97
C GLN A 330 5.17 6.90 22.98
N VAL A 331 4.81 5.66 23.28
CA VAL A 331 5.62 4.73 24.06
C VAL A 331 6.62 4.07 23.13
N LEU A 332 7.91 4.30 23.40
CA LEU A 332 9.02 3.77 22.63
C LEU A 332 9.78 2.74 23.44
N VAL A 333 10.35 1.75 22.75
CA VAL A 333 11.16 0.68 23.34
C VAL A 333 12.60 0.79 22.84
N SER A 334 13.55 0.43 23.70
CA SER A 334 14.95 0.35 23.30
C SER A 334 15.21 -0.84 22.37
N VAL A 335 15.96 -0.58 21.30
CA VAL A 335 16.40 -1.57 20.32
C VAL A 335 17.91 -1.72 20.34
N TYR A 336 18.39 -2.95 20.13
CA TYR A 336 19.78 -3.33 20.29
C TYR A 336 20.33 -4.08 19.09
N VAL A 337 21.63 -3.96 18.87
CA VAL A 337 22.42 -4.90 18.05
C VAL A 337 23.38 -5.63 18.98
N GLY A 338 23.13 -6.92 19.21
CA GLY A 338 23.76 -7.64 20.30
C GLY A 338 23.38 -7.01 21.65
N GLU A 339 24.37 -6.55 22.42
CA GLU A 339 24.15 -5.86 23.71
C GLU A 339 24.19 -4.33 23.59
N ARG A 340 24.44 -3.81 22.39
CA ARG A 340 24.62 -2.37 22.18
C ARG A 340 23.28 -1.71 21.87
N LEU A 341 22.93 -0.71 22.68
CA LEU A 341 21.76 0.15 22.43
C LEU A 341 21.98 0.94 21.14
N VAL A 342 21.02 0.89 20.21
CA VAL A 342 21.11 1.61 18.92
C VAL A 342 20.00 2.64 18.70
N GLY A 343 18.97 2.66 19.56
CA GLY A 343 17.90 3.65 19.50
C GLY A 343 16.71 3.31 20.38
N PHE A 344 15.74 4.22 20.37
CA PHE A 344 14.37 3.99 20.83
C PHE A 344 13.41 4.15 19.66
N VAL A 345 12.51 3.18 19.46
CA VAL A 345 11.55 3.14 18.35
C VAL A 345 10.15 2.76 18.86
N PRO A 346 9.07 3.02 18.09
CA PRO A 346 7.74 2.53 18.43
C PRO A 346 7.73 1.00 18.56
N ALA A 347 7.14 0.50 19.63
CA ALA A 347 7.17 -0.94 19.94
C ALA A 347 6.50 -1.80 18.85
N SER A 348 5.43 -1.29 18.24
CA SER A 348 4.70 -1.95 17.16
C SER A 348 5.53 -2.15 15.90
N ASP A 349 6.52 -1.29 15.68
CA ASP A 349 7.24 -1.19 14.40
C ASP A 349 8.69 -1.65 14.52
N ALA A 350 9.11 -2.10 15.72
CA ALA A 350 10.49 -2.40 16.01
C ALA A 350 11.10 -3.45 15.06
N ASP A 351 10.29 -4.42 14.62
CA ASP A 351 10.68 -5.48 13.67
C ASP A 351 10.87 -4.96 12.23
N GLU A 352 10.41 -3.75 11.91
CA GLU A 352 10.62 -3.11 10.60
C GLU A 352 11.95 -2.36 10.51
N TYR A 353 12.61 -2.15 11.64
CA TYR A 353 13.92 -1.53 11.69
C TYR A 353 15.04 -2.55 11.49
N SER A 354 16.14 -2.05 10.97
CA SER A 354 17.43 -2.73 11.00
C SER A 354 18.49 -1.71 11.39
N ALA A 355 19.72 -2.18 11.58
CA ALA A 355 20.87 -1.33 11.82
C ALA A 355 21.89 -1.50 10.70
N TYR A 356 22.70 -0.48 10.43
CA TYR A 356 23.75 -0.53 9.45
C TYR A 356 25.04 0.05 10.01
N ALA A 357 26.14 -0.70 9.90
CA ALA A 357 27.47 -0.28 10.32
C ALA A 357 28.54 -1.01 9.49
N ASP A 358 29.58 -0.28 9.08
CA ASP A 358 30.78 -0.84 8.46
C ASP A 358 30.50 -1.77 7.25
N GLY A 359 29.57 -1.38 6.37
CA GLY A 359 29.25 -2.15 5.15
C GLY A 359 28.30 -3.32 5.38
N LYS A 360 27.65 -3.39 6.54
CA LYS A 360 26.77 -4.51 6.91
C LYS A 360 25.48 -4.03 7.56
N THR A 361 24.39 -4.69 7.21
CA THR A 361 23.10 -4.60 7.91
C THR A 361 23.05 -5.61 9.04
N TYR A 362 22.46 -5.24 10.16
CA TYR A 362 22.25 -6.05 11.35
C TYR A 362 20.77 -6.03 11.69
N ASP A 363 20.25 -7.16 12.14
CA ASP A 363 18.92 -7.19 12.74
C ASP A 363 18.98 -6.45 14.07
N VAL A 364 17.95 -5.62 14.32
CA VAL A 364 17.75 -5.06 15.64
C VAL A 364 16.87 -5.99 16.45
N VAL A 365 17.09 -6.02 17.76
CA VAL A 365 16.34 -6.88 18.68
C VAL A 365 15.77 -6.01 19.79
N VAL A 366 14.50 -6.26 20.12
CA VAL A 366 13.87 -5.78 21.34
C VAL A 366 13.99 -6.89 22.40
N PRO A 367 14.75 -6.69 23.49
CA PRO A 367 14.80 -7.64 24.59
C PRO A 367 13.44 -7.75 25.27
N PRO A 368 13.19 -8.78 26.10
CA PRO A 368 11.95 -8.86 26.85
C PRO A 368 11.75 -7.61 27.73
N ALA A 369 10.50 -7.24 27.97
CA ALA A 369 10.17 -6.17 28.91
C ALA A 369 10.69 -6.49 30.31
N SER A 370 11.18 -5.46 31.02
CA SER A 370 11.53 -5.62 32.43
C SER A 370 10.30 -6.02 33.25
N PRO A 371 10.48 -6.77 34.36
CA PRO A 371 9.39 -7.01 35.28
C PRO A 371 8.78 -5.68 35.74
N THR A 372 7.47 -5.53 35.55
CA THR A 372 6.77 -4.29 35.88
C THR A 372 6.83 -4.04 37.39
N PRO A 373 7.42 -2.93 37.86
CA PRO A 373 7.37 -2.55 39.27
C PRO A 373 5.94 -2.16 39.66
N PRO A 374 5.58 -2.11 40.96
CA PRO A 374 4.30 -1.58 41.38
C PRO A 374 4.13 -0.12 40.94
N LEU A 375 2.92 0.23 40.47
CA LEU A 375 2.60 1.58 40.02
C LEU A 375 2.82 2.61 41.15
N PRO A 376 3.67 3.63 40.96
CA PRO A 376 3.89 4.62 42.01
C PRO A 376 2.60 5.41 42.33
N PRO A 377 2.28 5.66 43.62
CA PRO A 377 0.97 6.20 44.01
C PRO A 377 0.64 7.59 43.46
N THR A 378 1.68 8.39 43.17
CA THR A 378 1.54 9.78 42.71
C THR A 378 1.98 9.96 41.26
N SER A 379 2.26 8.87 40.53
CA SER A 379 2.66 8.95 39.13
C SER A 379 1.52 9.50 38.27
N THR A 380 1.85 10.33 37.29
CA THR A 380 0.95 10.58 36.17
C THR A 380 0.91 9.33 35.32
N VAL A 381 -0.29 8.83 35.04
CA VAL A 381 -0.49 7.60 34.26
C VAL A 381 -1.13 7.96 32.93
N GLY A 382 -0.45 7.61 31.83
CA GLY A 382 -1.00 7.70 30.49
C GLY A 382 -1.83 6.47 30.15
N VAL A 383 -3.03 6.65 29.61
CA VAL A 383 -3.84 5.63 28.97
C VAL A 383 -3.32 5.44 27.55
N VAL A 384 -2.84 4.23 27.26
CA VAL A 384 -2.16 3.89 26.01
C VAL A 384 -3.08 3.05 25.13
N PHE A 385 -3.16 3.41 23.86
CA PHE A 385 -3.78 2.62 22.80
C PHE A 385 -2.84 2.59 21.60
N ASP A 386 -2.54 1.39 21.10
CA ASP A 386 -1.66 1.20 19.93
C ASP A 386 -0.32 1.95 20.07
N GLY A 387 0.30 1.84 21.24
CA GLY A 387 1.57 2.51 21.56
C GLY A 387 1.48 4.03 21.76
N LYS A 388 0.30 4.66 21.66
CA LYS A 388 0.11 6.11 21.84
C LYS A 388 -0.60 6.43 23.16
N ILE A 389 -0.11 7.43 23.88
CA ILE A 389 -0.82 7.99 25.03
C ILE A 389 -1.97 8.87 24.53
N ILE A 390 -3.19 8.42 24.78
CA ILE A 390 -4.42 9.11 24.36
C ILE A 390 -4.79 10.21 25.36
N ALA A 391 -4.61 9.93 26.65
CA ALA A 391 -4.89 10.84 27.75
C ALA A 391 -4.11 10.43 28.98
N SER A 392 -3.94 11.33 29.96
CA SER A 392 -3.24 11.02 31.20
C SER A 392 -4.03 11.48 32.43
N THR A 393 -3.81 10.81 33.57
CA THR A 393 -4.34 11.25 34.86
C THR A 393 -3.70 12.55 35.32
N ASP A 394 -4.46 13.42 35.98
CA ASP A 394 -3.94 14.62 36.66
C ASP A 394 -4.43 14.67 38.11
N GLY A 395 -3.59 14.20 39.04
CA GLY A 395 -3.96 14.02 40.44
C GLY A 395 -5.10 12.99 40.60
N ASP A 396 -6.23 13.45 41.14
CA ASP A 396 -7.45 12.64 41.29
C ASP A 396 -8.31 12.61 40.01
N ASN A 397 -7.96 13.37 38.97
CA ASN A 397 -8.71 13.38 37.72
C ASN A 397 -8.29 12.22 36.82
N VAL A 398 -9.27 11.39 36.46
CA VAL A 398 -9.10 10.20 35.62
C VAL A 398 -9.70 10.45 34.25
N PRO A 399 -8.99 10.13 33.15
CA PRO A 399 -9.47 10.39 31.79
C PRO A 399 -10.61 9.47 31.36
N LEU A 400 -11.53 10.03 30.59
CA LEU A 400 -12.55 9.35 29.81
C LEU A 400 -12.11 9.30 28.34
N VAL A 401 -12.04 8.10 27.77
CA VAL A 401 -11.69 7.86 26.37
C VAL A 401 -12.89 7.24 25.66
N ILE A 402 -13.22 7.77 24.48
CA ILE A 402 -14.30 7.25 23.61
C ILE A 402 -13.76 6.92 22.21
N ASP A 403 -14.49 6.13 21.45
CA ASP A 403 -14.19 5.91 20.03
C ASP A 403 -14.53 7.15 19.21
N GLY A 404 -13.53 7.70 18.52
CA GLY A 404 -13.69 8.69 17.46
C GLY A 404 -13.71 8.07 16.06
N VAL A 405 -13.77 8.92 15.04
CA VAL A 405 -13.77 8.48 13.62
C VAL A 405 -12.42 7.90 13.21
N ASP A 406 -11.33 8.48 13.72
CA ASP A 406 -9.94 8.13 13.37
C ASP A 406 -9.21 7.39 14.51
N GLY A 407 -9.96 6.80 15.44
CA GLY A 407 -9.45 6.12 16.62
C GLY A 407 -9.87 6.77 17.95
N PRO A 408 -9.33 6.29 19.08
CA PRO A 408 -9.72 6.77 20.41
C PRO A 408 -9.41 8.25 20.64
N ILE A 409 -10.33 8.94 21.31
CA ILE A 409 -10.19 10.35 21.66
C ILE A 409 -10.46 10.59 23.15
N PHE A 410 -9.73 11.54 23.72
CA PHE A 410 -10.00 12.06 25.05
C PHE A 410 -11.28 12.90 25.07
N LEU A 411 -12.24 12.54 25.94
CA LEU A 411 -13.51 13.24 26.09
C LEU A 411 -13.49 14.25 27.26
N GLY A 412 -12.85 13.89 28.36
CA GLY A 412 -12.87 14.66 29.61
C GLY A 412 -12.36 13.84 30.79
N THR A 413 -12.63 14.27 32.02
CA THR A 413 -12.19 13.57 33.24
C THR A 413 -13.31 13.37 34.26
N VAL A 414 -13.11 12.40 35.16
CA VAL A 414 -13.91 12.17 36.37
C VAL A 414 -13.03 12.17 37.62
N ASP A 415 -13.61 12.40 38.80
CA ASP A 415 -12.87 12.27 40.07
C ASP A 415 -12.76 10.80 40.45
N ALA A 416 -11.53 10.31 40.68
CA ALA A 416 -11.25 8.94 41.08
C ALA A 416 -11.98 8.52 42.37
N LYS A 417 -12.30 9.48 43.26
CA LYS A 417 -12.98 9.21 44.54
C LYS A 417 -14.40 8.70 44.37
N ASP A 418 -15.04 9.03 43.24
CA ASP A 418 -16.39 8.57 42.93
C ASP A 418 -16.40 7.08 42.51
N TYR A 419 -15.23 6.53 42.18
CA TYR A 419 -15.04 5.18 41.65
C TYR A 419 -13.93 4.43 42.39
N PRO A 420 -14.09 4.16 43.70
CA PRO A 420 -13.05 3.51 44.51
C PRO A 420 -12.81 2.06 44.06
N TYR A 421 -11.61 1.54 44.27
CA TYR A 421 -11.35 0.13 43.94
C TYR A 421 -12.16 -0.82 44.85
N THR A 422 -13.01 -1.63 44.22
CA THR A 422 -13.89 -2.60 44.89
C THR A 422 -13.64 -4.03 44.45
N GLY A 423 -12.71 -4.26 43.52
CA GLY A 423 -12.49 -5.57 42.88
C GLY A 423 -13.50 -5.91 41.77
N THR A 424 -14.35 -4.95 41.39
CA THR A 424 -15.25 -5.03 40.22
C THR A 424 -15.08 -3.78 39.36
N SER A 425 -15.34 -3.89 38.06
CA SER A 425 -15.31 -2.73 37.16
C SER A 425 -16.52 -1.81 37.37
N TYR A 426 -16.38 -0.56 36.94
CA TYR A 426 -17.46 0.40 36.78
C TYR A 426 -17.80 0.56 35.31
N LEU A 427 -19.08 0.70 35.02
CA LEU A 427 -19.60 0.99 33.68
C LEU A 427 -20.27 2.36 33.69
N MET A 428 -20.08 3.11 32.62
CA MET A 428 -20.77 4.40 32.42
C MET A 428 -21.11 4.60 30.95
N GLU A 429 -22.18 5.35 30.68
CA GLU A 429 -22.53 5.78 29.31
C GLU A 429 -21.98 7.19 29.07
N GLN A 430 -21.32 7.38 27.93
CA GLN A 430 -20.87 8.67 27.42
C GLN A 430 -20.99 8.72 25.90
N ASN A 431 -21.69 9.72 25.36
CA ASN A 431 -21.83 9.95 23.92
C ASN A 431 -22.32 8.72 23.12
N GLY A 432 -23.25 7.96 23.70
CA GLY A 432 -23.81 6.73 23.13
C GLY A 432 -22.86 5.53 23.18
N GLN A 433 -21.81 5.58 23.99
CA GLN A 433 -20.84 4.50 24.17
C GLN A 433 -20.77 4.07 25.63
N ILE A 434 -20.67 2.76 25.86
CA ILE A 434 -20.43 2.21 27.19
C ILE A 434 -18.92 2.14 27.43
N LEU A 435 -18.48 2.85 28.46
CA LEU A 435 -17.10 2.85 28.93
C LEU A 435 -16.97 1.96 30.16
N VAL A 436 -15.80 1.35 30.31
CA VAL A 436 -15.42 0.53 31.45
C VAL A 436 -14.21 1.12 32.15
N SER A 437 -14.23 1.10 33.49
CA SER A 437 -13.10 1.53 34.30
C SER A 437 -11.87 0.65 34.06
N MET A 438 -10.72 1.28 33.89
CA MET A 438 -9.41 0.66 33.78
C MET A 438 -8.64 0.87 35.08
N PHE A 439 -8.26 -0.23 35.74
CA PHE A 439 -7.47 -0.20 36.97
C PHE A 439 -6.08 -0.80 36.75
N VAL A 440 -5.08 -0.28 37.46
CA VAL A 440 -3.72 -0.82 37.54
C VAL A 440 -3.29 -0.79 39.00
N ASP A 441 -2.90 -1.93 39.55
CA ASP A 441 -2.51 -2.10 40.95
C ASP A 441 -3.52 -1.48 41.94
N GLY A 442 -4.81 -1.65 41.67
CA GLY A 442 -5.92 -1.12 42.46
C GLY A 442 -6.15 0.40 42.32
N ARG A 443 -5.42 1.10 41.44
CA ARG A 443 -5.63 2.52 41.14
C ARG A 443 -6.43 2.69 39.85
N LEU A 444 -7.46 3.54 39.90
CA LEU A 444 -8.23 3.90 38.70
C LEU A 444 -7.37 4.80 37.81
N VAL A 445 -7.18 4.40 36.55
CA VAL A 445 -6.29 5.10 35.60
C VAL A 445 -6.99 5.58 34.33
N GLY A 446 -8.21 5.09 34.04
CA GLY A 446 -9.01 5.57 32.93
C GLY A 446 -10.41 4.97 32.88
N PHE A 447 -11.25 5.50 32.00
CA PHE A 447 -12.40 4.80 31.43
C PHE A 447 -12.23 4.70 29.92
N VAL A 448 -12.38 3.49 29.39
CA VAL A 448 -12.12 3.18 27.98
C VAL A 448 -13.33 2.46 27.36
N PRO A 449 -13.48 2.45 26.02
CA PRO A 449 -14.58 1.74 25.37
C PRO A 449 -14.61 0.26 25.76
N LEU A 450 -15.76 -0.23 26.21
CA LEU A 450 -15.90 -1.59 26.77
C LEU A 450 -15.40 -2.68 25.80
N GLU A 451 -15.75 -2.58 24.52
CA GLU A 451 -15.39 -3.57 23.50
C GLU A 451 -13.89 -3.60 23.17
N GLN A 452 -13.18 -2.51 23.46
CA GLN A 452 -11.76 -2.38 23.15
C GLN A 452 -10.89 -2.42 24.42
N ALA A 453 -11.47 -2.63 25.60
CA ALA A 453 -10.75 -2.51 26.86
C ALA A 453 -9.45 -3.34 26.91
N GLY A 454 -9.43 -4.54 26.31
CA GLY A 454 -8.24 -5.38 26.23
C GLY A 454 -7.13 -4.89 25.30
N GLN A 455 -7.37 -3.82 24.53
CA GLN A 455 -6.38 -3.17 23.66
C GLN A 455 -5.70 -1.98 24.35
N TYR A 456 -6.23 -1.53 25.49
CA TYR A 456 -5.64 -0.44 26.25
C TYR A 456 -4.65 -0.97 27.28
N SER A 457 -3.60 -0.20 27.48
CA SER A 457 -2.66 -0.39 28.59
C SER A 457 -2.43 0.95 29.28
N ALA A 458 -1.59 0.96 30.31
CA ALA A 458 -1.18 2.19 30.98
C ALA A 458 0.34 2.36 30.88
N PHE A 459 0.81 3.60 30.91
CA PHE A 459 2.23 3.94 30.94
C PHE A 459 2.54 4.95 32.04
N ALA A 460 3.52 4.65 32.87
CA ALA A 460 3.99 5.54 33.93
C ALA A 460 5.46 5.27 34.26
N ASP A 461 6.25 6.32 34.47
CA ASP A 461 7.63 6.25 34.94
C ASP A 461 8.52 5.25 34.17
N GLY A 462 8.39 5.23 32.84
CA GLY A 462 9.20 4.37 31.97
C GLY A 462 8.76 2.91 31.89
N HIS A 463 7.54 2.59 32.33
CA HIS A 463 7.02 1.22 32.33
C HIS A 463 5.59 1.17 31.78
N SER A 464 5.32 0.15 30.96
CA SER A 464 3.95 -0.26 30.60
C SER A 464 3.36 -1.17 31.66
N TYR A 465 2.07 -0.97 31.91
CA TYR A 465 1.25 -1.72 32.85
C TYR A 465 0.02 -2.26 32.12
N ASN A 466 -0.29 -3.52 32.34
CA ASN A 466 -1.53 -4.11 31.86
C ASN A 466 -2.68 -3.68 32.77
N ALA A 467 -3.84 -3.41 32.19
CA ALA A 467 -5.07 -3.20 32.94
C ALA A 467 -5.48 -4.48 33.68
N GLU A 468 -6.04 -4.33 34.88
CA GLU A 468 -6.66 -5.43 35.60
C GLU A 468 -7.93 -5.90 34.89
N GLU A 469 -8.02 -7.21 34.63
CA GLU A 469 -9.26 -7.85 34.20
C GLU A 469 -10.21 -8.00 35.40
N LEU A 470 -11.04 -6.99 35.62
CA LEU A 470 -12.04 -7.01 36.69
C LEU A 470 -13.38 -7.57 36.20
N PRO A 471 -14.06 -8.39 37.01
CA PRO A 471 -15.39 -8.85 36.70
C PRO A 471 -16.37 -7.68 36.64
N ALA A 472 -17.39 -7.80 35.78
CA ALA A 472 -18.49 -6.87 35.75
C ALA A 472 -19.19 -6.79 37.12
N PRO A 473 -19.68 -5.60 37.52
CA PRO A 473 -20.36 -5.45 38.79
C PRO A 473 -21.65 -6.30 38.79
N PRO A 474 -22.04 -6.88 39.94
CA PRO A 474 -23.28 -7.62 40.03
C PRO A 474 -24.46 -6.71 39.68
N SER A 475 -25.33 -7.16 38.78
CA SER A 475 -26.47 -6.36 38.32
C SER A 475 -27.40 -6.02 39.49
N PRO A 476 -27.55 -4.74 39.87
CA PRO A 476 -28.54 -4.37 40.87
C PRO A 476 -29.96 -4.60 40.33
N PRO A 477 -30.98 -4.71 41.20
CA PRO A 477 -32.37 -4.74 40.77
C PRO A 477 -32.69 -3.49 39.96
N LEU A 478 -33.26 -3.66 38.76
CA LEU A 478 -33.59 -2.55 37.88
C LEU A 478 -34.70 -1.68 38.51
N PRO A 479 -34.48 -0.38 38.75
CA PRO A 479 -35.52 0.51 39.24
C PRO A 479 -36.68 0.61 38.24
N ALA A 480 -37.90 0.76 38.75
CA ALA A 480 -39.11 0.76 37.92
C ALA A 480 -39.15 1.95 36.93
N ASP A 481 -38.49 3.04 37.26
CA ASP A 481 -38.42 4.29 36.50
C ASP A 481 -37.08 4.49 35.75
N ALA A 482 -36.14 3.56 35.88
CA ALA A 482 -34.83 3.68 35.25
C ALA A 482 -34.93 3.73 33.72
N THR A 483 -34.10 4.53 33.06
CA THR A 483 -33.92 4.39 31.60
C THR A 483 -33.06 3.17 31.32
N VAL A 484 -33.47 2.34 30.36
CA VAL A 484 -32.70 1.16 29.92
C VAL A 484 -32.27 1.34 28.48
N ASP A 485 -30.97 1.41 28.25
CA ASP A 485 -30.35 1.46 26.95
C ASP A 485 -30.17 0.06 26.38
N LEU A 486 -30.58 -0.14 25.14
CA LEU A 486 -30.17 -1.27 24.32
C LEU A 486 -28.82 -0.97 23.70
N VAL A 487 -27.89 -1.89 23.86
CA VAL A 487 -26.49 -1.75 23.48
C VAL A 487 -26.12 -2.87 22.52
N VAL A 488 -25.38 -2.54 21.46
CA VAL A 488 -24.77 -3.50 20.52
C VAL A 488 -23.34 -3.07 20.27
N GLY A 489 -22.38 -3.98 20.50
CA GLY A 489 -20.95 -3.68 20.34
C GLY A 489 -20.54 -2.41 21.09
N GLY A 490 -20.89 -2.34 22.39
CA GLY A 490 -20.60 -1.19 23.24
C GLY A 490 -21.32 0.12 22.90
N LYS A 491 -22.18 0.18 21.88
CA LYS A 491 -22.89 1.41 21.47
C LYS A 491 -24.37 1.35 21.77
N VAL A 492 -24.92 2.43 22.31
CA VAL A 492 -26.36 2.59 22.56
C VAL A 492 -27.08 2.78 21.23
N VAL A 493 -28.04 1.88 20.95
CA VAL A 493 -28.83 1.88 19.70
C VAL A 493 -30.29 2.30 19.91
N GLY A 494 -30.74 2.36 21.17
CA GLY A 494 -32.02 2.95 21.56
C GLY A 494 -32.27 2.80 23.05
N SER A 495 -33.15 3.62 23.61
CA SER A 495 -33.41 3.66 25.05
C SER A 495 -34.89 3.47 25.35
N ALA A 496 -35.20 2.67 26.36
CA ALA A 496 -36.53 2.51 26.94
C ALA A 496 -36.67 3.40 28.18
N SER A 497 -37.60 4.34 28.15
CA SER A 497 -37.90 5.24 29.27
C SER A 497 -39.40 5.36 29.51
N GLY A 498 -39.81 5.23 30.77
CA GLY A 498 -41.21 5.08 31.13
C GLY A 498 -41.87 3.91 30.39
N ASP A 499 -42.97 4.18 29.70
CA ASP A 499 -43.70 3.20 28.88
C ASP A 499 -43.16 3.11 27.43
N GLY A 500 -42.27 3.99 27.00
CA GLY A 500 -41.74 3.98 25.62
C GLY A 500 -40.60 2.98 25.46
N VAL A 501 -40.73 2.05 24.52
CA VAL A 501 -39.68 1.07 24.19
C VAL A 501 -39.20 1.21 22.74
N PRO A 502 -37.90 1.17 22.47
CA PRO A 502 -37.35 1.37 21.13
C PRO A 502 -37.61 0.16 20.22
N VAL A 503 -37.76 0.43 18.93
CA VAL A 503 -37.85 -0.58 17.87
C VAL A 503 -36.60 -0.47 17.01
N ILE A 504 -35.74 -1.48 17.07
CA ILE A 504 -34.48 -1.55 16.36
C ILE A 504 -34.60 -2.48 15.16
N ILE A 505 -34.08 -2.05 14.01
CA ILE A 505 -33.94 -2.87 12.80
C ILE A 505 -32.48 -2.92 12.34
N SER A 506 -32.13 -3.91 11.54
CA SER A 506 -30.84 -3.97 10.83
C SER A 506 -30.84 -2.96 9.67
N GLY A 507 -30.02 -1.92 9.77
CA GLY A 507 -29.76 -0.97 8.69
C GLY A 507 -28.50 -1.34 7.89
N PRO A 508 -28.26 -0.65 6.75
CA PRO A 508 -27.08 -0.88 5.91
C PRO A 508 -25.74 -0.56 6.62
N ASN A 509 -25.77 0.30 7.63
CA ASN A 509 -24.59 0.72 8.40
C ASN A 509 -24.66 0.26 9.87
N GLY A 510 -25.46 -0.77 10.17
CA GLY A 510 -25.66 -1.29 11.52
C GLY A 510 -27.10 -1.07 12.06
N PRO A 511 -27.35 -1.41 13.34
CA PRO A 511 -28.67 -1.27 13.95
C PRO A 511 -29.15 0.17 13.98
N ILE A 512 -30.43 0.39 13.68
CA ILE A 512 -31.06 1.72 13.72
C ILE A 512 -32.40 1.65 14.46
N SER A 513 -32.65 2.65 15.31
CA SER A 513 -33.97 2.85 15.91
C SER A 513 -34.91 3.50 14.90
N VAL A 514 -36.06 2.86 14.66
CA VAL A 514 -37.09 3.32 13.69
C VAL A 514 -38.37 3.82 14.36
N GLY A 515 -38.36 3.94 15.68
CA GLY A 515 -39.45 4.48 16.47
C GLY A 515 -39.55 3.87 17.86
N THR A 516 -40.62 4.23 18.55
CA THR A 516 -40.96 3.70 19.88
C THR A 516 -42.35 3.06 19.86
N LEU A 517 -42.56 2.08 20.73
CA LEU A 517 -43.85 1.47 21.02
C LEU A 517 -44.20 1.69 22.49
N ASP A 518 -45.49 1.61 22.82
CA ASP A 518 -45.95 1.63 24.20
C ASP A 518 -45.83 0.21 24.79
N ALA A 519 -45.09 0.08 25.89
CA ALA A 519 -44.86 -1.18 26.58
C ALA A 519 -46.15 -1.81 27.13
N LYS A 520 -47.18 -0.99 27.40
CA LYS A 520 -48.49 -1.48 27.90
C LYS A 520 -49.23 -2.33 26.88
N ASP A 521 -48.95 -2.14 25.60
CA ASP A 521 -49.54 -2.96 24.53
C ASP A 521 -48.92 -4.37 24.47
N TYR A 522 -47.82 -4.60 25.19
CA TYR A 522 -47.03 -5.83 25.15
C TYR A 522 -46.68 -6.34 26.57
N PRO A 523 -47.67 -6.69 27.40
CA PRO A 523 -47.44 -7.10 28.79
C PRO A 523 -46.59 -8.38 28.87
N TYR A 524 -45.73 -8.48 29.89
CA TYR A 524 -44.91 -9.67 30.08
C TYR A 524 -45.77 -10.90 30.39
N THR A 525 -45.68 -11.92 29.53
CA THR A 525 -46.43 -13.18 29.64
C THR A 525 -45.51 -14.40 29.85
N GLY A 526 -44.21 -14.17 30.02
CA GLY A 526 -43.19 -15.23 29.99
C GLY A 526 -42.80 -15.70 28.58
N THR A 527 -43.39 -15.12 27.52
CA THR A 527 -43.03 -15.39 26.12
C THR A 527 -42.76 -14.10 25.36
N ALA A 528 -41.79 -14.14 24.43
CA ALA A 528 -41.48 -12.98 23.60
C ALA A 528 -42.56 -12.73 22.53
N TYR A 529 -42.87 -11.46 22.29
CA TYR A 529 -43.69 -11.00 21.19
C TYR A 529 -42.86 -10.92 19.91
N GLN A 530 -43.52 -11.15 18.79
CA GLN A 530 -42.94 -10.94 17.47
C GLN A 530 -43.72 -9.88 16.72
N ILE A 531 -43.02 -8.94 16.11
CA ILE A 531 -43.60 -7.91 15.25
C ILE A 531 -42.84 -7.85 13.94
N VAL A 532 -43.49 -7.34 12.89
CA VAL A 532 -42.83 -7.04 11.61
C VAL A 532 -42.77 -5.53 11.41
N ARG A 533 -41.56 -5.02 11.17
CA ARG A 533 -41.29 -3.62 10.87
C ARG A 533 -40.25 -3.53 9.78
N ASN A 534 -40.51 -2.71 8.76
CA ASN A 534 -39.63 -2.54 7.59
C ASN A 534 -39.19 -3.88 6.96
N GLY A 535 -40.09 -4.86 6.90
CA GLY A 535 -39.82 -6.18 6.32
C GLY A 535 -38.97 -7.12 7.18
N GLN A 536 -38.58 -6.71 8.40
CA GLN A 536 -37.79 -7.53 9.32
C GLN A 536 -38.66 -8.06 10.46
N LEU A 537 -38.41 -9.30 10.84
CA LEU A 537 -39.02 -9.95 11.99
C LEU A 537 -38.24 -9.56 13.25
N LEU A 538 -38.91 -8.86 14.16
CA LEU A 538 -38.36 -8.38 15.41
C LEU A 538 -38.96 -9.15 16.58
N VAL A 539 -38.16 -9.37 17.60
CA VAL A 539 -38.54 -10.05 18.84
C VAL A 539 -38.43 -9.09 20.02
N SER A 540 -39.36 -9.16 20.98
CA SER A 540 -39.26 -8.37 22.20
C SER A 540 -38.12 -8.87 23.10
N VAL A 541 -37.40 -7.92 23.69
CA VAL A 541 -36.29 -8.16 24.64
C VAL A 541 -36.63 -7.61 26.01
N TYR A 542 -36.28 -8.35 27.05
CA TYR A 542 -36.64 -8.04 28.44
C TYR A 542 -35.43 -8.03 29.36
N VAL A 543 -35.47 -7.17 30.38
CA VAL A 543 -34.60 -7.25 31.56
C VAL A 543 -35.48 -7.60 32.75
N GLY A 544 -35.34 -8.84 33.25
CA GLY A 544 -36.35 -9.42 34.14
C GLY A 544 -37.72 -9.46 33.44
N ASP A 545 -38.73 -8.84 34.06
CA ASP A 545 -40.10 -8.79 33.53
C ASP A 545 -40.39 -7.49 32.75
N ARG A 546 -39.40 -6.58 32.63
CA ARG A 546 -39.57 -5.29 31.97
C ARG A 546 -39.20 -5.38 30.49
N LEU A 547 -40.11 -4.97 29.61
CA LEU A 547 -39.85 -4.83 28.18
C LEU A 547 -38.89 -3.66 27.94
N VAL A 548 -37.79 -3.92 27.23
CA VAL A 548 -36.74 -2.91 26.97
C VAL A 548 -36.55 -2.63 25.47
N GLY A 549 -37.26 -3.35 24.60
CA GLY A 549 -37.36 -3.01 23.18
C GLY A 549 -37.74 -4.18 22.28
N PHE A 550 -37.69 -3.92 20.98
CA PHE A 550 -37.82 -4.93 19.92
C PHE A 550 -36.59 -4.88 19.03
N VAL A 551 -35.95 -6.03 18.81
CA VAL A 551 -34.70 -6.13 18.03
C VAL A 551 -34.81 -7.22 16.97
N PRO A 552 -33.97 -7.21 15.92
CA PRO A 552 -34.00 -8.24 14.88
C PRO A 552 -33.81 -9.64 15.47
N GLN A 553 -34.72 -10.56 15.18
CA GLN A 553 -34.66 -11.92 15.71
C GLN A 553 -33.36 -12.63 15.33
N THR A 554 -32.81 -12.33 14.16
CA THR A 554 -31.58 -12.93 13.64
C THR A 554 -30.31 -12.50 14.38
N SER A 555 -30.37 -11.46 15.21
CA SER A 555 -29.20 -10.93 15.92
C SER A 555 -29.53 -10.54 17.36
N VAL A 556 -30.57 -11.11 17.96
CA VAL A 556 -31.00 -10.80 19.33
C VAL A 556 -29.89 -11.03 20.35
N ASP A 557 -29.06 -12.06 20.16
CA ASP A 557 -27.95 -12.41 21.05
C ASP A 557 -26.80 -11.39 21.04
N ALA A 558 -26.78 -10.47 20.06
CA ALA A 558 -25.79 -9.39 19.98
C ALA A 558 -26.19 -8.15 20.79
N TYR A 559 -27.40 -8.13 21.37
CA TYR A 559 -27.90 -7.01 22.17
C TYR A 559 -27.71 -7.29 23.65
N SER A 560 -27.20 -6.28 24.35
CA SER A 560 -27.22 -6.21 25.81
C SER A 560 -28.07 -5.02 26.26
N ALA A 561 -28.38 -4.98 27.55
CA ALA A 561 -29.10 -3.88 28.16
C ALA A 561 -28.22 -3.22 29.23
N TYR A 562 -28.19 -1.90 29.22
CA TYR A 562 -27.48 -1.07 30.18
C TYR A 562 -28.47 -0.12 30.87
N SER A 563 -28.29 0.10 32.16
CA SER A 563 -29.05 1.11 32.91
C SER A 563 -28.06 1.90 33.73
N GLY A 564 -27.91 3.19 33.43
CA GLY A 564 -27.11 4.10 34.25
C GLY A 564 -27.73 4.20 35.64
N GLY A 565 -26.91 4.02 36.67
CA GLY A 565 -27.26 4.16 38.09
C GLY A 565 -26.36 5.18 38.75
#